data_AF-A0A1F3XH69-F1
#
_entry.id   AF-A0A1F3XH69-F1
#
_cell.length_a   1.000
_cell.length_b   1.000
_cell.length_c   1.000
_cell.angle_alpha   90.00
_cell.angle_beta   90.00
_cell.angle_gamma   90.00
#
_symmetry.space_group_name_H-M   'P 1'
#
loop_
_entity.id
_entity.type
_entity.pdbx_description
1 polymer ?
#
loop_
_entity_poly.entity_id
_entity_poly.type
_entity_poly.pdbx_seq_one_letter_code
_entity_poly.pdbx_strand_id
1 'polypeptide(L)'
;MRVLKVPSLLRLASLLLLLAVPIVGLEVMVATNSPWWHAPYRAIQVCCSFVFLLVLPVIFLIGRGKHWALSIVFVLGFLWVLASAGFALYAQNPLLGFFSVFVVVFWLVAYQWIKHELNRSYFNPRVYWFQGMPQSVPGLVCVINSKGREDRFQVSRIDKEGCFLFSINKQIEEAVAGKAIEMIFSFRDKQVKCKGFAIRTLPKNSGLGMKFFFESSDVKKEVGDFVEVLRGEGHE
;
A
#
# COMPACT_ATOMS: atom_id res chain seq x y z
N MET A 1 10.26 0.20 -13.66
CA MET A 1 10.29 1.38 -12.77
C MET A 1 10.91 0.99 -11.43
N ARG A 2 11.82 1.80 -10.88
CA ARG A 2 12.30 1.64 -9.51
C ARG A 2 11.20 2.14 -8.57
N VAL A 3 10.65 1.26 -7.74
CA VAL A 3 9.70 1.61 -6.67
C VAL A 3 10.43 2.58 -5.74
N LEU A 4 9.96 3.83 -5.66
CA LEU A 4 10.69 4.94 -4.99
C LEU A 4 10.84 4.72 -3.47
N LYS A 5 9.90 4.05 -2.82
CA LYS A 5 10.04 3.47 -1.48
C LYS A 5 8.78 2.67 -1.16
N VAL A 6 8.93 1.49 -0.56
CA VAL A 6 7.78 0.77 0.02
C VAL A 6 7.50 1.37 1.41
N PRO A 7 6.25 1.65 1.80
CA PRO A 7 5.93 2.18 3.12
C PRO A 7 6.47 1.24 4.20
N SER A 8 7.07 1.82 5.24
CA SER A 8 7.64 1.08 6.37
C SER A 8 6.60 0.19 7.06
N LEU A 9 5.36 0.64 7.11
CA LEU A 9 4.20 -0.13 7.60
C LEU A 9 3.99 -1.45 6.84
N LEU A 10 4.12 -1.46 5.51
CA LEU A 10 3.99 -2.71 4.74
C LEU A 10 5.10 -3.69 5.08
N ARG A 11 6.33 -3.20 5.26
CA ARG A 11 7.48 -4.02 5.67
C ARG A 11 7.27 -4.59 7.07
N LEU A 12 6.75 -3.78 8.00
CA LEU A 12 6.49 -4.18 9.38
C LEU A 12 5.36 -5.21 9.46
N ALA A 13 4.26 -5.02 8.73
CA ALA A 13 3.16 -5.99 8.68
C ALA A 13 3.56 -7.31 8.03
N SER A 14 4.33 -7.27 6.93
CA SER A 14 4.86 -8.49 6.30
C SER A 14 5.91 -9.18 7.16
N LEU A 15 6.74 -8.44 7.91
CA LEU A 15 7.59 -9.00 8.97
C LEU A 15 6.75 -9.67 10.07
N LEU A 16 5.73 -9.00 10.60
CA LEU A 16 4.89 -9.54 11.68
C LEU A 16 4.13 -10.81 11.27
N LEU A 17 3.56 -10.83 10.07
CA LEU A 17 2.83 -12.00 9.54
C LEU A 17 3.75 -13.22 9.44
N LEU A 18 4.99 -12.99 9.03
CA LEU A 18 5.94 -14.03 8.72
C LEU A 18 6.84 -14.42 9.91
N LEU A 19 7.05 -13.52 10.87
CA LEU A 19 7.67 -13.79 12.17
C LEU A 19 6.72 -14.37 13.21
N ALA A 20 5.40 -14.35 12.97
CA ALA A 20 4.47 -15.08 13.82
C ALA A 20 4.83 -16.58 13.88
N VAL A 21 5.39 -17.13 12.81
CA VAL A 21 5.78 -18.55 12.70
C VAL A 21 6.80 -19.00 13.76
N PRO A 22 7.98 -18.37 13.94
CA PRO A 22 8.91 -18.74 15.01
C PRO A 22 8.37 -18.46 16.42
N ILE A 23 7.45 -17.50 16.59
CA ILE A 23 6.83 -17.21 17.89
C ILE A 23 5.93 -18.37 18.34
N VAL A 24 5.21 -19.01 17.42
CA VAL A 24 4.42 -20.22 17.72
C VAL A 24 5.33 -21.37 18.18
N GLY A 25 6.50 -21.54 17.57
CA GLY A 25 7.45 -22.57 17.99
C GLY A 25 7.87 -22.41 19.45
N LEU A 26 8.07 -21.17 19.89
CA LEU A 26 8.32 -20.83 21.29
C LEU A 26 7.09 -21.08 22.17
N GLU A 27 5.89 -20.76 21.69
CA GLU A 27 4.67 -21.01 22.45
C GLU A 27 4.42 -22.51 22.64
N VAL A 28 4.57 -23.33 21.59
CA VAL A 28 4.49 -24.79 21.70
C VAL A 28 5.49 -25.29 22.74
N MET A 29 6.72 -24.79 22.73
CA MET A 29 7.71 -25.14 23.76
C MET A 29 7.24 -24.79 25.17
N VAL A 30 6.64 -23.62 25.38
CA VAL A 30 6.11 -23.20 26.68
C VAL A 30 4.91 -24.04 27.09
N ALA A 31 3.96 -24.26 26.17
CA ALA A 31 2.72 -24.99 26.42
C ALA A 31 2.95 -26.49 26.65
N THR A 32 3.97 -27.08 26.03
CA THR A 32 4.34 -28.49 26.22
C THR A 32 5.41 -28.70 27.27
N ASN A 33 5.86 -27.64 27.96
CA ASN A 33 6.93 -27.75 28.96
C ASN A 33 6.43 -28.46 30.21
N SER A 34 6.43 -29.79 30.15
CA SER A 34 6.14 -30.66 31.28
C SER A 34 7.45 -31.10 31.91
N PRO A 35 7.58 -31.14 33.25
CA PRO A 35 8.83 -31.47 33.93
C PRO A 35 9.37 -32.88 33.60
N TRP A 36 8.53 -33.76 33.06
CA TRP A 36 8.91 -35.11 32.59
C TRP A 36 9.20 -35.21 31.09
N TRP A 37 8.90 -34.18 30.29
CA TRP A 37 9.15 -34.14 28.85
C TRP A 37 10.29 -33.17 28.54
N HIS A 38 11.42 -33.70 28.08
CA HIS A 38 12.51 -32.88 27.57
C HIS A 38 12.21 -32.50 26.12
N ALA A 39 11.67 -31.30 25.89
CA ALA A 39 11.40 -30.83 24.54
C ALA A 39 12.69 -30.88 23.70
N PRO A 40 12.66 -31.28 22.42
CA PRO A 40 13.86 -31.34 21.60
C PRO A 40 14.29 -29.92 21.17
N TYR A 41 14.79 -29.13 22.12
CA TYR A 41 15.16 -27.71 21.97
C TYR A 41 16.00 -27.44 20.72
N ARG A 42 17.01 -28.29 20.47
CA ARG A 42 17.90 -28.16 19.31
C ARG A 42 17.15 -28.34 17.99
N ALA A 43 16.25 -29.32 17.92
CA ALA A 43 15.48 -29.56 16.70
C ALA A 43 14.51 -28.41 16.42
N ILE A 44 13.81 -27.92 17.46
CA ILE A 44 12.90 -26.78 17.34
C ILE A 44 13.65 -25.52 16.91
N GLN A 45 14.81 -25.24 17.51
CA GLN A 45 15.64 -24.09 17.13
C GLN A 45 16.16 -24.17 15.70
N VAL A 46 16.59 -25.36 15.25
CA VAL A 46 17.04 -25.57 13.85
C VAL A 46 15.86 -25.38 12.88
N CYS A 47 14.69 -25.94 13.19
CA CYS A 47 13.49 -25.74 12.38
C CYS A 47 13.06 -24.27 12.31
N CYS A 48 13.01 -23.56 13.44
CA CYS A 48 12.66 -22.14 13.49
C CYS A 48 13.66 -21.28 12.68
N SER A 49 14.97 -21.55 12.83
CA SER A 49 16.02 -20.88 12.06
C SER A 49 15.88 -21.13 10.57
N PHE A 50 15.63 -22.37 10.17
CA PHE A 50 15.44 -22.75 8.77
C PHE A 50 14.22 -22.07 8.16
N VAL A 51 13.09 -22.08 8.86
CA VAL A 51 11.86 -21.41 8.42
C VAL A 51 12.07 -19.90 8.31
N PHE A 52 12.72 -19.28 9.30
CA PHE A 52 13.07 -17.86 9.24
C PHE A 52 13.89 -17.52 7.99
N LEU A 53 14.92 -18.32 7.68
CA LEU A 53 15.74 -18.15 6.48
C LEU A 53 14.96 -18.34 5.18
N LEU A 54 14.03 -19.29 5.14
CA LEU A 54 13.17 -19.54 3.97
C LEU A 54 12.20 -18.38 3.71
N VAL A 55 11.75 -17.72 4.78
CA VAL A 55 10.74 -16.67 4.73
C VAL A 55 11.34 -15.28 4.44
N LEU A 56 12.61 -15.05 4.77
CA LEU A 56 13.33 -13.79 4.54
C LEU A 56 13.32 -13.33 3.05
N PRO A 57 13.58 -14.19 2.06
CA PRO A 57 13.44 -13.85 0.64
C PRO A 57 12.03 -13.39 0.27
N VAL A 58 11.00 -14.02 0.85
CA VAL A 58 9.59 -13.68 0.57
C VAL A 58 9.28 -12.28 1.10
N ILE A 59 9.71 -11.96 2.33
CA ILE A 59 9.62 -10.60 2.90
C ILE A 59 10.29 -9.59 1.98
N PHE A 60 11.51 -9.89 1.54
CA PHE A 60 12.28 -9.00 0.66
C PHE A 60 11.57 -8.76 -0.69
N LEU A 61 10.98 -9.80 -1.27
CA LEU A 61 10.23 -9.71 -2.53
C LEU A 61 8.94 -8.90 -2.41
N ILE A 62 8.19 -9.06 -1.31
CA ILE A 62 7.04 -8.20 -0.98
C ILE A 62 7.49 -6.76 -0.79
N GLY A 63 8.61 -6.56 -0.09
CA GLY A 63 9.26 -5.27 0.08
C GLY A 63 9.80 -4.65 -1.23
N ARG A 64 9.75 -5.38 -2.34
CA ARG A 64 9.98 -4.88 -3.71
C ARG A 64 8.70 -4.72 -4.53
N GLY A 65 7.53 -4.92 -3.92
CA GLY A 65 6.23 -4.80 -4.58
C GLY A 65 5.93 -5.93 -5.57
N LYS A 66 6.53 -7.12 -5.40
CA LYS A 66 6.26 -8.26 -6.28
C LYS A 66 4.94 -8.93 -5.90
N HIS A 67 3.90 -8.68 -6.69
CA HIS A 67 2.55 -9.25 -6.49
C HIS A 67 2.50 -10.77 -6.37
N TRP A 68 3.30 -11.51 -7.13
CA TRP A 68 3.32 -12.98 -7.06
C TRP A 68 3.80 -13.52 -5.69
N ALA A 69 4.54 -12.71 -4.91
CA ALA A 69 4.96 -13.09 -3.57
C ALA A 69 3.78 -13.18 -2.59
N LEU A 70 2.65 -12.50 -2.86
CA LEU A 70 1.42 -12.65 -2.08
C LEU A 70 0.88 -14.08 -2.13
N SER A 71 0.91 -14.72 -3.30
CA SER A 71 0.45 -16.09 -3.45
C SER A 71 1.29 -17.05 -2.61
N ILE A 72 2.61 -16.80 -2.51
CA ILE A 72 3.50 -17.58 -1.67
C ILE A 72 3.19 -17.39 -0.19
N VAL A 73 2.98 -16.15 0.25
CA VAL A 73 2.56 -15.88 1.64
C VAL A 73 1.24 -16.55 1.97
N PHE A 74 0.29 -16.54 1.02
CA PHE A 74 -0.98 -17.20 1.20
C PHE A 74 -0.81 -18.72 1.38
N VAL A 75 -0.07 -19.37 0.49
CA VAL A 75 0.20 -20.82 0.57
C VAL A 75 0.95 -21.17 1.85
N LEU A 76 2.00 -20.43 2.20
CA LEU A 76 2.77 -20.66 3.43
C LEU A 76 1.92 -20.48 4.67
N GLY A 77 1.12 -19.41 4.75
CA GLY A 77 0.23 -19.18 5.89
C GLY A 77 -0.89 -20.22 5.98
N PHE A 78 -1.42 -20.68 4.86
CA PHE A 78 -2.42 -21.75 4.83
C PHE A 78 -1.85 -23.10 5.30
N LEU A 79 -0.69 -23.51 4.77
CA LEU A 79 0.01 -24.71 5.23
C LEU A 79 0.33 -24.61 6.73
N TRP A 80 0.67 -23.42 7.19
CA TRP A 80 0.95 -23.16 8.60
C TRP A 80 -0.28 -23.34 9.49
N VAL A 81 -1.41 -22.74 9.11
CA VAL A 81 -2.70 -22.92 9.79
C VAL A 81 -3.09 -24.40 9.88
N LEU A 82 -2.90 -25.15 8.80
CA LEU A 82 -3.16 -26.59 8.79
C LEU A 82 -2.25 -27.35 9.75
N ALA A 83 -0.96 -26.99 9.80
CA ALA A 83 -0.02 -27.60 10.74
C ALA A 83 -0.40 -27.30 12.20
N SER A 84 -0.70 -26.04 12.54
CA SER A 84 -1.14 -25.66 13.89
C SER A 84 -2.43 -26.38 14.31
N ALA A 85 -3.42 -26.45 13.42
CA ALA A 85 -4.66 -27.18 13.68
C ALA A 85 -4.41 -28.69 13.87
N GLY A 86 -3.59 -29.30 13.01
CA GLY A 86 -3.20 -30.70 13.14
C GLY A 86 -2.49 -31.01 14.46
N PHE A 87 -1.58 -30.13 14.88
CA PHE A 87 -0.89 -30.23 16.17
C PHE A 87 -1.85 -30.07 17.36
N ALA A 88 -2.77 -29.11 17.31
CA ALA A 88 -3.76 -28.92 18.36
C ALA A 88 -4.66 -30.15 18.54
N LEU A 89 -5.10 -30.77 17.43
CA LEU A 89 -5.89 -32.00 17.43
C LEU A 89 -5.09 -33.19 17.97
N TYR A 90 -3.84 -33.35 17.53
CA TYR A 90 -2.96 -34.43 17.99
C TYR A 90 -2.64 -34.33 19.48
N ALA A 91 -2.35 -33.12 19.97
CA ALA A 91 -2.01 -32.88 21.37
C ALA A 91 -3.22 -32.87 22.31
N GLN A 92 -4.44 -32.88 21.76
CA GLN A 92 -5.71 -32.76 22.52
C GLN A 92 -5.71 -31.58 23.51
N ASN A 93 -4.98 -30.52 23.20
CA ASN A 93 -4.80 -29.37 24.08
C ASN A 93 -5.68 -28.20 23.62
N PRO A 94 -6.70 -27.79 24.41
CA PRO A 94 -7.61 -26.74 24.01
C PRO A 94 -6.93 -25.37 23.87
N LEU A 95 -5.84 -25.10 24.59
CA LEU A 95 -5.08 -23.85 24.48
C LEU A 95 -4.46 -23.71 23.09
N LEU A 96 -3.87 -24.78 22.56
CA LEU A 96 -3.34 -24.81 21.18
C LEU A 96 -4.45 -24.63 20.14
N GLY A 97 -5.66 -25.11 20.45
CA GLY A 97 -6.86 -24.89 19.64
C GLY A 97 -7.24 -23.41 19.57
N PHE A 98 -7.38 -22.74 20.72
CA PHE A 98 -7.67 -21.30 20.79
C PHE A 98 -6.60 -20.47 20.08
N PHE A 99 -5.33 -20.81 20.27
CA PHE A 99 -4.23 -20.13 19.60
C PHE A 99 -4.29 -20.31 18.08
N SER A 100 -4.61 -21.51 17.59
CA SER A 100 -4.76 -21.78 16.15
C SER A 100 -5.86 -20.91 15.54
N VAL A 101 -6.99 -20.71 16.23
CA VAL A 101 -8.05 -19.79 15.79
C VAL A 101 -7.55 -18.34 15.74
N PHE A 102 -6.81 -17.90 16.74
CA PHE A 102 -6.19 -16.56 16.75
C PHE A 102 -5.24 -16.37 15.56
N VAL A 103 -4.39 -17.35 15.26
CA VAL A 103 -3.47 -17.32 14.10
C VAL A 103 -4.23 -17.22 12.78
N VAL A 104 -5.35 -17.94 12.63
CA VAL A 104 -6.21 -17.84 11.43
C VAL A 104 -6.74 -16.43 11.25
N VAL A 105 -7.31 -15.85 12.30
CA VAL A 105 -7.87 -14.49 12.25
C VAL A 105 -6.77 -13.47 11.93
N PHE A 106 -5.65 -13.54 12.65
CA PHE A 106 -4.50 -12.65 12.43
C PHE A 106 -3.97 -12.76 10.99
N TRP A 107 -3.80 -13.97 10.48
CA TRP A 107 -3.33 -14.20 9.11
C TRP A 107 -4.30 -13.64 8.07
N LEU A 108 -5.61 -13.87 8.22
CA LEU A 108 -6.62 -13.34 7.29
C LEU A 108 -6.62 -11.81 7.27
N VAL A 109 -6.63 -11.16 8.44
CA VAL A 109 -6.63 -9.70 8.57
C VAL A 109 -5.35 -9.12 7.95
N ALA A 110 -4.19 -9.67 8.31
CA ALA A 110 -2.91 -9.19 7.80
C ALA A 110 -2.78 -9.45 6.29
N TYR A 111 -3.23 -10.59 5.78
CA TYR A 111 -3.27 -10.88 4.34
C TYR A 111 -4.17 -9.90 3.57
N GLN A 112 -5.40 -9.66 4.06
CA GLN A 112 -6.32 -8.70 3.43
C GLN A 112 -5.72 -7.29 3.41
N TRP A 113 -5.10 -6.88 4.51
CA TRP A 113 -4.43 -5.58 4.60
C TRP A 113 -3.23 -5.47 3.64
N ILE A 114 -2.34 -6.46 3.59
CA ILE A 114 -1.20 -6.48 2.64
C ILE A 114 -1.71 -6.50 1.19
N LYS A 115 -2.75 -7.29 0.90
CA LYS A 115 -3.39 -7.34 -0.42
C LYS A 115 -3.97 -5.98 -0.80
N HIS A 116 -4.68 -5.32 0.11
CA HIS A 116 -5.22 -3.98 -0.12
C HIS A 116 -4.10 -2.98 -0.42
N GLU A 117 -3.04 -2.96 0.40
CA GLU A 117 -1.93 -2.02 0.26
C GLU A 117 -1.11 -2.27 -1.02
N LEU A 118 -0.87 -3.53 -1.39
CA LEU A 118 -0.21 -3.87 -2.66
C LEU A 118 -1.09 -3.58 -3.88
N ASN A 119 -2.41 -3.70 -3.76
CA ASN A 119 -3.35 -3.32 -4.82
C ASN A 119 -3.55 -1.82 -4.95
N ARG A 120 -3.02 -1.01 -4.04
CA ARG A 120 -2.97 0.43 -4.25
C ARG A 120 -2.20 0.72 -5.54
N SER A 121 -2.75 1.68 -6.25
CA SER A 121 -2.24 2.33 -7.45
C SER A 121 -0.72 2.58 -7.50
N TYR A 122 -0.06 2.72 -6.34
CA TYR A 122 1.39 2.89 -6.23
C TYR A 122 2.21 1.63 -6.55
N PHE A 123 1.67 0.43 -6.31
CA PHE A 123 2.42 -0.84 -6.38
C PHE A 123 2.02 -1.74 -7.55
N ASN A 124 0.91 -1.46 -8.22
CA ASN A 124 0.48 -2.23 -9.39
C ASN A 124 0.71 -1.43 -10.68
N PRO A 125 1.80 -1.68 -11.45
CA PRO A 125 2.08 -0.93 -12.67
C PRO A 125 1.07 -1.19 -13.80
N ARG A 126 0.23 -2.23 -13.67
CA ARG A 126 -0.86 -2.53 -14.61
C ARG A 126 -2.16 -1.82 -14.26
N VAL A 127 -2.32 -1.42 -13.00
CA VAL A 127 -3.42 -0.55 -12.57
C VAL A 127 -2.81 0.84 -12.50
N TYR A 128 -2.93 1.58 -13.60
CA TYR A 128 -2.53 2.98 -13.53
C TYR A 128 -3.31 3.64 -12.40
N TRP A 129 -2.66 4.51 -11.67
CA TRP A 129 -3.25 5.15 -10.49
C TRP A 129 -4.52 5.98 -10.79
N PHE A 130 -4.81 6.15 -12.08
CA PHE A 130 -5.95 6.82 -12.71
C PHE A 130 -6.86 5.89 -13.53
N GLN A 131 -6.74 4.55 -13.43
CA GLN A 131 -7.38 3.60 -14.37
C GLN A 131 -8.73 2.99 -13.93
N GLY A 132 -9.20 3.24 -12.70
CA GLY A 132 -10.65 3.18 -12.49
C GLY A 132 -11.20 4.42 -13.15
N MET A 133 -12.02 4.32 -14.21
CA MET A 133 -12.52 5.47 -15.00
C MET A 133 -12.94 6.59 -14.05
N PRO A 134 -12.07 7.59 -13.83
CA PRO A 134 -12.23 8.38 -12.64
C PRO A 134 -13.20 9.48 -13.06
N GLN A 135 -14.35 9.50 -12.39
CA GLN A 135 -15.31 10.58 -12.58
C GLN A 135 -14.62 11.87 -12.13
N SER A 136 -14.87 12.98 -12.82
CA SER A 136 -14.38 14.26 -12.35
C SER A 136 -15.05 14.58 -11.01
N VAL A 137 -14.27 15.09 -10.05
CA VAL A 137 -14.83 15.55 -8.78
C VAL A 137 -15.68 16.78 -9.11
N PRO A 138 -17.01 16.75 -8.87
CA PRO A 138 -17.90 17.82 -9.29
C PRO A 138 -17.48 19.15 -8.66
N GLY A 139 -17.27 20.18 -9.47
CA GLY A 139 -16.88 21.50 -8.99
C GLY A 139 -15.40 21.68 -8.62
N LEU A 140 -14.57 20.63 -8.71
CA LEU A 140 -13.13 20.74 -8.54
C LEU A 140 -12.45 20.99 -9.90
N VAL A 141 -11.90 22.18 -10.05
CA VAL A 141 -11.22 22.63 -11.27
C VAL A 141 -9.77 22.93 -10.96
N CYS A 142 -8.87 22.54 -11.86
CA CYS A 142 -7.48 22.94 -11.81
C CYS A 142 -7.20 23.87 -12.98
N VAL A 143 -6.61 25.03 -12.70
CA VAL A 143 -6.09 25.94 -13.71
C VAL A 143 -4.58 25.79 -13.75
N ILE A 144 -4.04 25.53 -14.93
CA ILE A 144 -2.60 25.52 -15.17
C ILE A 144 -2.26 26.79 -15.95
N ASN A 145 -1.30 27.56 -15.44
CA ASN A 145 -0.75 28.70 -16.17
C ASN A 145 0.56 28.30 -16.85
N SER A 146 0.54 28.19 -18.18
CA SER A 146 1.69 27.82 -19.00
C SER A 146 1.91 28.87 -20.08
N LYS A 147 3.08 29.51 -20.09
CA LYS A 147 3.49 30.50 -21.11
C LYS A 147 2.44 31.62 -21.34
N GLY A 148 1.73 32.04 -20.29
CA GLY A 148 0.72 33.10 -20.37
C GLY A 148 -0.64 32.66 -20.90
N ARG A 149 -0.87 31.35 -21.08
CA ARG A 149 -2.20 30.76 -21.30
C ARG A 149 -2.67 30.06 -20.03
N GLU A 150 -3.95 30.27 -19.70
CA GLU A 150 -4.63 29.58 -18.62
C GLU A 150 -5.47 28.44 -19.19
N ASP A 151 -5.00 27.21 -18.96
CA ASP A 151 -5.70 26.00 -19.37
C ASP A 151 -6.50 25.43 -18.20
N ARG A 152 -7.80 25.19 -18.41
CA ARG A 152 -8.70 24.63 -17.40
C ARG A 152 -8.81 23.12 -17.54
N PHE A 153 -8.62 22.43 -16.43
CA PHE A 153 -8.68 20.98 -16.31
C PHE A 153 -9.72 20.56 -15.28
N GLN A 154 -10.43 19.48 -15.57
CA GLN A 154 -11.21 18.80 -14.56
C GLN A 154 -10.28 17.92 -13.73
N VAL A 155 -10.41 18.00 -12.41
CA VAL A 155 -9.63 17.14 -11.52
C VAL A 155 -10.44 15.89 -11.26
N SER A 156 -9.85 14.75 -11.54
CA SER A 156 -10.51 13.49 -11.31
C SER A 156 -10.11 12.82 -10.00
N ARG A 157 -8.86 13.04 -9.59
CA ARG A 157 -8.38 12.62 -8.29
C ARG A 157 -7.29 13.56 -7.81
N ILE A 158 -7.27 13.83 -6.51
CA ILE A 158 -6.23 14.60 -5.85
C ILE A 158 -5.87 13.92 -4.53
N ASP A 159 -4.58 13.84 -4.24
CA ASP A 159 -4.05 13.33 -2.99
C ASP A 159 -2.91 14.23 -2.52
N LYS A 160 -2.36 13.99 -1.33
CA LYS A 160 -1.30 14.81 -0.72
C LYS A 160 0.00 14.88 -1.53
N GLU A 161 0.17 13.99 -2.51
CA GLU A 161 1.38 13.88 -3.32
C GLU A 161 1.19 14.25 -4.80
N GLY A 162 -0.04 14.35 -5.29
CA GLY A 162 -0.29 14.58 -6.70
C GLY A 162 -1.77 14.55 -7.09
N CYS A 163 -2.03 14.79 -8.38
CA CYS A 163 -3.39 14.82 -8.90
C CYS A 163 -3.46 14.35 -10.37
N PHE A 164 -4.64 13.86 -10.75
CA PHE A 164 -4.96 13.50 -12.12
C PHE A 164 -5.92 14.51 -12.73
N LEU A 165 -5.55 15.02 -13.90
CA LEU A 165 -6.25 16.08 -14.61
C LEU A 165 -6.78 15.58 -15.96
N PHE A 166 -8.00 15.97 -16.34
CA PHE A 166 -8.56 15.78 -17.67
C PHE A 166 -8.67 17.12 -18.40
N SER A 167 -8.28 17.14 -19.67
CA SER A 167 -8.46 18.32 -20.51
C SER A 167 -9.89 18.42 -20.99
N ILE A 168 -10.50 19.59 -20.78
CA ILE A 168 -11.83 19.91 -21.33
C ILE A 168 -11.72 20.17 -22.84
N ASN A 169 -10.62 20.76 -23.30
CA ASN A 169 -10.45 21.27 -24.65
C ASN A 169 -9.62 20.37 -25.59
N LYS A 170 -9.40 19.11 -25.23
CA LYS A 170 -8.76 18.03 -26.05
C LYS A 170 -7.34 18.32 -26.58
N GLN A 171 -6.74 19.45 -26.25
CA GLN A 171 -5.37 19.80 -26.64
C GLN A 171 -4.57 20.16 -25.39
N ILE A 172 -4.00 19.16 -24.74
CA ILE A 172 -2.87 19.38 -23.85
C ILE A 172 -1.68 19.54 -24.79
N GLU A 173 -1.24 20.76 -25.06
CA GLU A 173 0.12 20.96 -25.57
C GLU A 173 1.06 20.27 -24.59
N GLU A 174 2.03 19.48 -25.09
CA GLU A 174 2.93 18.69 -24.25
C GLU A 174 3.44 19.53 -23.07
N ALA A 175 2.84 19.32 -21.91
CA ALA A 175 3.23 19.97 -20.69
C ALA A 175 4.68 19.56 -20.44
N VAL A 176 5.59 20.51 -20.66
CA VAL A 176 7.02 20.27 -20.88
C VAL A 176 7.56 19.36 -19.79
N ALA A 177 7.84 18.12 -20.16
CA ALA A 177 8.39 17.11 -19.27
C ALA A 177 9.63 17.70 -18.57
N GLY A 178 9.63 17.71 -17.24
CA GLY A 178 10.76 18.15 -16.43
C GLY A 178 10.72 19.59 -15.91
N LYS A 179 9.72 20.42 -16.24
CA LYS A 179 9.52 21.73 -15.60
C LYS A 179 8.43 21.69 -14.54
N ALA A 180 8.64 22.43 -13.45
CA ALA A 180 7.61 22.63 -12.45
C ALA A 180 6.55 23.58 -13.02
N ILE A 181 5.30 23.15 -13.00
CA ILE A 181 4.15 23.85 -13.52
C ILE A 181 3.33 24.33 -12.34
N GLU A 182 2.92 25.60 -12.38
CA GLU A 182 2.04 26.18 -11.38
C GLU A 182 0.59 25.75 -11.62
N MET A 183 -0.04 25.25 -10.57
CA MET A 183 -1.40 24.72 -10.56
C MET A 183 -2.21 25.44 -9.49
N ILE A 184 -3.42 25.85 -9.85
CA ILE A 184 -4.38 26.46 -8.93
C ILE A 184 -5.61 25.57 -8.90
N PHE A 185 -5.82 24.90 -7.78
CA PHE A 185 -7.00 24.10 -7.53
C PHE A 185 -8.07 24.99 -6.93
N SER A 186 -9.28 24.93 -7.50
CA SER A 186 -10.44 25.68 -7.03
C SER A 186 -11.59 24.72 -6.76
N PHE A 187 -12.15 24.80 -5.55
CA PHE A 187 -13.32 24.04 -5.15
C PHE A 187 -14.21 24.93 -4.27
N ARG A 188 -15.39 25.29 -4.78
CA ARG A 188 -16.25 26.32 -4.19
C ARG A 188 -15.45 27.61 -3.95
N ASP A 189 -15.44 28.12 -2.71
CA ASP A 189 -14.75 29.34 -2.31
C ASP A 189 -13.29 29.11 -1.89
N LYS A 190 -12.82 27.85 -1.87
CA LYS A 190 -11.46 27.51 -1.48
C LYS A 190 -10.58 27.35 -2.70
N GLN A 191 -9.40 27.96 -2.63
CA GLN A 191 -8.36 27.79 -3.63
C GLN A 191 -7.05 27.40 -2.96
N VAL A 192 -6.31 26.49 -3.58
CA VAL A 192 -4.95 26.15 -3.17
C VAL A 192 -4.02 26.21 -4.37
N LYS A 193 -2.86 26.83 -4.18
CA LYS A 193 -1.86 27.05 -5.20
C LYS A 193 -0.65 26.17 -4.91
N CYS A 194 -0.22 25.38 -5.87
CA CYS A 194 0.99 24.57 -5.72
C CYS A 194 1.70 24.38 -7.06
N LYS A 195 2.92 23.84 -7.01
CA LYS A 195 3.69 23.48 -8.20
C LYS A 195 3.71 21.97 -8.36
N GLY A 196 3.85 21.49 -9.59
CA GLY A 196 3.99 20.06 -9.84
C GLY A 196 4.65 19.74 -11.17
N PHE A 197 5.09 18.49 -11.29
CA PHE A 197 5.70 17.96 -12.50
C PHE A 197 4.75 16.99 -13.19
N ALA A 198 4.64 17.12 -14.50
CA ALA A 198 4.01 16.10 -15.33
C ALA A 198 4.86 14.82 -15.27
N ILE A 199 4.31 13.75 -14.68
CA ILE A 199 4.94 12.42 -14.71
C ILE A 199 4.48 11.64 -15.94
N ARG A 200 3.22 11.84 -16.34
CA ARG A 200 2.61 11.03 -17.39
C ARG A 200 1.46 11.74 -18.08
N THR A 201 1.37 11.51 -19.39
CA THR A 201 0.22 11.92 -20.20
C THR A 201 -0.49 10.66 -20.71
N LEU A 202 -1.82 10.71 -20.78
CA LEU A 202 -2.62 9.66 -21.41
C LEU A 202 -2.52 9.72 -22.94
N PRO A 203 -2.77 8.60 -23.64
CA PRO A 203 -2.90 8.60 -25.09
C PRO A 203 -3.95 9.64 -25.54
N LYS A 204 -3.68 10.27 -26.69
CA LYS A 204 -4.50 11.35 -27.26
C LYS A 204 -4.62 12.61 -26.38
N ASN A 205 -3.69 12.83 -25.44
CA ASN A 205 -3.66 14.01 -24.57
C ASN A 205 -4.98 14.24 -23.82
N SER A 206 -5.66 13.13 -23.47
CA SER A 206 -6.95 13.17 -22.78
C SER A 206 -6.80 13.52 -21.29
N GLY A 207 -5.65 13.19 -20.68
CA GLY A 207 -5.39 13.49 -19.28
C GLY A 207 -3.91 13.52 -18.93
N LEU A 208 -3.63 14.09 -17.76
CA LEU A 208 -2.31 14.41 -17.27
C LEU A 208 -2.18 14.03 -15.80
N GLY A 209 -1.15 13.24 -15.50
CA GLY A 209 -0.75 12.86 -14.16
C GLY A 209 0.34 13.78 -13.62
N MET A 210 -0.01 14.52 -12.57
CA MET A 210 0.86 15.51 -11.93
C MET A 210 1.30 15.04 -10.56
N LYS A 211 2.59 15.22 -10.23
CA LYS A 211 3.11 15.07 -8.87
C LYS A 211 3.46 16.43 -8.30
N PHE A 212 3.03 16.67 -7.08
CA PHE A 212 3.28 17.92 -6.38
C PHE A 212 4.75 18.07 -6.01
N PHE A 213 5.21 19.31 -6.14
CA PHE A 213 6.51 19.79 -5.73
C PHE A 213 6.28 20.88 -4.70
N PHE A 214 6.71 20.61 -3.47
CA PHE A 214 6.53 21.51 -2.35
C PHE A 214 7.84 22.25 -2.09
N GLU A 215 7.82 23.57 -2.29
CA GLU A 215 8.94 24.45 -1.96
C GLU A 215 9.05 24.68 -0.44
N SER A 216 7.93 24.59 0.28
CA SER A 216 7.86 24.75 1.73
C SER A 216 6.89 23.72 2.38
N SER A 217 7.08 23.49 3.67
CA SER A 217 6.18 22.66 4.48
C SER A 217 4.77 23.26 4.61
N ASP A 218 4.65 24.59 4.52
CA ASP A 218 3.36 25.29 4.61
C ASP A 218 2.47 24.97 3.40
N VAL A 219 3.02 25.02 2.18
CA VAL A 219 2.28 24.64 0.96
C VAL A 219 1.85 23.17 1.03
N LYS A 220 2.72 22.29 1.57
CA LYS A 220 2.37 20.89 1.77
C LYS A 220 1.20 20.72 2.74
N LYS A 221 1.18 21.52 3.82
CA LYS A 221 0.08 21.53 4.78
C LYS A 221 -1.20 22.06 4.15
N GLU A 222 -1.16 23.17 3.43
CA GLU A 222 -2.32 23.74 2.74
C GLU A 222 -2.95 22.78 1.73
N VAL A 223 -2.13 22.10 0.91
CA VAL A 223 -2.61 21.05 0.00
C VAL A 223 -3.19 19.88 0.78
N GLY A 224 -2.57 19.50 1.90
CA GLY A 224 -3.10 18.49 2.80
C GLY A 224 -4.47 18.84 3.35
N ASP A 225 -4.63 20.05 3.90
CA ASP A 225 -5.87 20.55 4.47
C ASP A 225 -6.96 20.67 3.39
N PHE A 226 -6.60 21.09 2.18
CA PHE A 226 -7.50 21.12 1.03
C PHE A 226 -8.00 19.72 0.63
N VAL A 227 -7.12 18.71 0.63
CA VAL A 227 -7.49 17.32 0.36
C VAL A 227 -8.40 16.77 1.46
N GLU A 228 -8.15 17.09 2.73
CA GLU A 228 -9.03 16.67 3.84
C GLU A 228 -10.41 17.33 3.74
N VAL A 229 -10.51 18.58 3.27
CA VAL A 229 -11.82 19.22 2.99
C VAL A 229 -12.58 18.46 1.93
N LEU A 230 -11.93 18.09 0.81
CA LEU A 230 -12.56 17.31 -0.25
C LEU A 230 -13.05 15.94 0.24
N ARG A 231 -12.25 15.26 1.07
CA ARG A 231 -12.62 13.99 1.71
C ARG A 231 -13.80 14.14 2.65
N GLY A 232 -13.83 15.23 3.43
CA GLY A 232 -14.93 15.57 4.33
C GLY A 232 -16.28 15.73 3.61
N GLU A 233 -16.26 16.02 2.31
CA GLU A 233 -17.46 16.12 1.47
C GLU A 233 -17.82 14.82 0.72
N GLY A 234 -17.10 13.73 0.98
CA GLY A 234 -17.36 12.42 0.39
C GLY A 234 -16.70 12.18 -0.98
N HIS A 235 -15.69 12.98 -1.33
CA HIS A 235 -14.88 12.76 -2.54
C HIS A 235 -13.55 12.06 -2.18
N GLU A 236 -13.41 10.76 -2.51
CA GLU A 236 -12.20 9.91 -2.30
C GLU A 236 -11.50 9.45 -3.59
#